data_AF-A0AAV2SE03-F1
#
_entry.id   AF-A0AAV2SE03-F1
#
_cell.length_a   1.000
_cell.length_b   1.000
_cell.length_c   1.000
_cell.angle_alpha   90.00
_cell.angle_beta   90.00
_cell.angle_gamma   90.00
#
_symmetry.space_group_name_H-M   'P 1'
#
loop_
_entity.id
_entity.type
_entity.pdbx_description
1 polymer ?
#
loop_
_entity_poly.entity_id
_entity_poly.type
_entity_poly.pdbx_seq_one_letter_code
_entity_poly.pdbx_strand_id
1 'polypeptide(L)'
;VQMGVACGRIILTYQSHGSRVRRWIIWASATGVLGAFLCGFEKEGGWIPINKNLWSLSFVLVMSSFAFILLILLYKVIDEWNWWSGYPFRYAGMNSILLYVGHEMCNGLFPWFWSPVGDYHLNHLIMNAWGTSLWICTAYLCHRNKFYLSI
;
A
#
# COMPACT_ATOMS: atom_id res chain seq x y z
N VAL A 1 5.70 8.82 7.47
CA VAL A 1 6.95 9.15 6.76
C VAL A 1 8.19 8.50 7.40
N GLN A 2 8.44 8.69 8.70
CA GLN A 2 9.67 8.20 9.35
C GLN A 2 9.90 6.68 9.26
N MET A 3 8.84 5.86 9.43
CA MET A 3 8.94 4.40 9.32
C MET A 3 9.32 3.92 7.90
N GLY A 4 8.86 4.63 6.87
CA GLY A 4 9.24 4.35 5.48
C GLY A 4 10.72 4.64 5.21
N VAL A 5 11.25 5.73 5.77
CA VAL A 5 12.69 6.04 5.70
C VAL A 5 13.51 4.97 6.43
N ALA A 6 13.07 4.54 7.61
CA ALA A 6 13.73 3.45 8.34
C ALA A 6 13.81 2.16 7.50
N CYS A 7 12.72 1.80 6.83
CA CYS A 7 12.69 0.70 5.87
C CYS A 7 13.71 0.88 4.73
N GLY A 8 13.69 2.02 4.05
CA GLY A 8 14.62 2.31 2.95
C GLY A 8 16.08 2.23 3.37
N ARG A 9 16.42 2.74 4.57
CA ARG A 9 17.77 2.61 5.12
C ARG A 9 18.16 1.15 5.36
N ILE A 10 17.26 0.30 5.84
CA ILE A 10 17.54 -1.13 6.03
C ILE A 10 17.88 -1.80 4.68
N ILE A 11 17.18 -1.46 3.60
CA ILE A 11 17.46 -1.98 2.25
C ILE A 11 18.86 -1.59 1.79
N LEU A 12 19.21 -0.30 1.95
CA LEU A 12 20.48 0.25 1.46
C LEU A 12 21.69 -0.19 2.30
N THR A 13 21.54 -0.31 3.62
CA THR A 13 22.65 -0.62 4.53
C THR A 13 22.99 -2.12 4.57
N TYR A 14 21.99 -2.99 4.49
CA TYR A 14 22.20 -4.43 4.67
C TYR A 14 22.10 -5.14 3.32
N GLN A 15 23.07 -5.99 2.97
CA GLN A 15 23.10 -6.68 1.67
C GLN A 15 22.46 -8.07 1.71
N SER A 16 22.51 -8.76 2.87
CA SER A 16 21.95 -10.12 3.00
C SER A 16 20.42 -10.10 3.17
N HIS A 17 19.71 -10.92 2.40
CA HIS A 17 18.24 -11.08 2.47
C HIS A 17 17.76 -11.37 3.90
N GLY A 18 18.35 -12.37 4.56
CA GLY A 18 17.96 -12.75 5.92
C GLY A 18 18.22 -11.66 6.97
N SER A 19 19.22 -10.78 6.73
CA SER A 19 19.53 -9.65 7.62
C SER A 19 18.52 -8.50 7.49
N ARG A 20 17.95 -8.30 6.31
CA ARG A 20 16.86 -7.34 6.05
C ARG A 20 15.55 -7.82 6.68
N VAL A 21 15.15 -9.04 6.33
CA VAL A 21 13.88 -9.64 6.80
C VAL A 21 13.80 -9.67 8.32
N ARG A 22 14.86 -10.07 9.01
CA ARG A 22 14.91 -10.08 10.49
C ARG A 22 14.63 -8.72 11.11
N ARG A 23 15.19 -7.65 10.52
CA ARG A 23 15.00 -6.28 11.03
C ARG A 23 13.60 -5.76 10.76
N TRP A 24 13.04 -6.07 9.59
CA TRP A 24 11.64 -5.75 9.31
C TRP A 24 10.68 -6.49 10.24
N ILE A 25 10.97 -7.76 10.58
CA ILE A 25 10.18 -8.50 11.57
C ILE A 25 10.24 -7.79 12.94
N ILE A 26 11.42 -7.36 13.39
CA ILE A 26 11.58 -6.61 14.65
C ILE A 26 10.78 -5.30 14.62
N TRP A 27 10.84 -4.55 13.51
CA TRP A 27 10.08 -3.31 13.37
C TRP A 27 8.57 -3.55 13.30
N ALA A 28 8.13 -4.60 12.59
CA ALA A 28 6.74 -5.01 12.52
C ALA A 28 6.19 -5.37 13.90
N SER A 29 6.93 -6.19 14.66
CA SER A 29 6.51 -6.59 16.01
C SER A 29 6.53 -5.42 16.98
N ALA A 30 7.57 -4.58 16.97
CA ALA A 30 7.67 -3.43 17.85
C ALA A 30 6.52 -2.43 17.61
N THR A 31 6.26 -2.06 16.35
CA THR A 31 5.18 -1.14 16.00
C THR A 31 3.80 -1.75 16.27
N GLY A 32 3.62 -3.05 16.02
CA GLY A 32 2.38 -3.76 16.30
C GLY A 32 2.05 -3.85 17.79
N VAL A 33 3.03 -4.25 18.61
CA VAL A 33 2.87 -4.36 20.07
C VAL A 33 2.63 -2.99 20.69
N LEU A 34 3.39 -1.97 20.30
CA LEU A 34 3.17 -0.60 20.77
C LEU A 34 1.78 -0.10 20.37
N GLY A 35 1.38 -0.26 19.10
CA GLY A 35 0.06 0.13 18.64
C GLY A 35 -1.08 -0.57 19.38
N ALA A 36 -0.96 -1.88 19.62
CA ALA A 36 -1.93 -2.67 20.36
C ALA A 36 -2.01 -2.27 21.84
N PHE A 37 -0.86 -2.03 22.47
CA PHE A 37 -0.77 -1.56 23.85
C PHE A 37 -1.42 -0.19 24.03
N LEU A 38 -1.15 0.77 23.15
CA LEU A 38 -1.75 2.11 23.20
C LEU A 38 -3.28 2.05 23.01
N CYS A 39 -3.76 1.10 22.21
CA CYS A 39 -5.18 0.87 21.98
C CYS A 39 -5.83 0.01 23.08
N GLY A 40 -5.06 -0.48 24.07
CA GLY A 40 -5.59 -1.35 25.13
C GLY A 40 -6.20 -2.66 24.59
N PHE A 41 -5.77 -3.12 23.40
CA PHE A 41 -6.36 -4.24 22.67
C PHE A 41 -7.86 -4.09 22.32
N GLU A 42 -8.44 -2.90 22.48
CA GLU A 42 -9.84 -2.62 22.19
C GLU A 42 -9.98 -1.40 21.28
N LYS A 43 -10.86 -1.45 20.29
CA LYS A 43 -11.00 -0.38 19.30
C LYS A 43 -11.25 1.01 19.92
N GLU A 44 -12.01 1.05 21.01
CA GLU A 44 -12.50 2.28 21.66
C GLU A 44 -12.01 2.43 23.12
N GLY A 45 -11.38 1.42 23.72
CA GLY A 45 -11.11 1.36 25.16
C GLY A 45 -9.70 1.79 25.61
N GLY A 46 -8.78 2.01 24.67
CA GLY A 46 -7.38 2.33 24.96
C GLY A 46 -7.11 3.77 25.40
N TRP A 47 -5.88 4.01 25.87
CA TRP A 47 -5.37 5.36 26.17
C TRP A 47 -5.40 6.25 24.94
N ILE A 48 -5.08 5.66 23.78
CA ILE A 48 -5.20 6.29 22.47
C ILE A 48 -5.94 5.28 21.56
N PRO A 49 -7.27 5.44 21.37
CA PRO A 49 -8.03 4.53 20.51
C PRO A 49 -7.59 4.66 19.04
N ILE A 50 -7.91 3.64 18.26
CA ILE A 50 -7.64 3.63 16.82
C ILE A 50 -8.65 4.57 16.14
N ASN A 51 -8.19 5.77 15.79
CA ASN A 51 -9.00 6.78 15.12
C ASN A 51 -8.39 7.14 13.78
N LYS A 52 -9.11 6.78 12.71
CA LYS A 52 -8.70 7.05 11.31
C LYS A 52 -8.79 8.53 10.95
N ASN A 53 -9.77 9.26 11.48
CA ASN A 53 -10.00 10.67 11.12
C ASN A 53 -8.94 11.59 11.72
N LEU A 54 -8.46 11.26 12.93
CA LEU A 54 -7.42 12.01 13.63
C LEU A 54 -6.00 11.52 13.32
N TRP A 55 -5.87 10.45 12.51
CA TRP A 55 -4.59 9.78 12.29
C TRP A 55 -3.87 9.46 13.62
N SER A 56 -4.60 8.85 14.56
CA SER A 56 -4.08 8.63 15.91
C SER A 56 -2.78 7.82 15.90
N LEU A 57 -1.92 8.03 16.91
CA LEU A 57 -0.63 7.35 16.99
C LEU A 57 -0.77 5.82 16.93
N SER A 58 -1.75 5.26 17.65
CA SER A 58 -2.08 3.83 17.61
C SER A 58 -2.47 3.36 16.22
N PHE A 59 -3.27 4.14 15.49
CA PHE A 59 -3.64 3.83 14.10
C PHE A 59 -2.41 3.80 13.19
N VAL A 60 -1.54 4.81 13.27
CA VAL A 60 -0.32 4.89 12.45
C VAL A 60 0.65 3.75 12.75
N LEU A 61 0.82 3.38 14.03
CA LEU A 61 1.70 2.29 14.44
C LEU A 61 1.20 0.93 13.95
N VAL A 62 -0.09 0.65 14.11
CA VAL A 62 -0.71 -0.59 13.62
C VAL A 62 -0.61 -0.68 12.10
N MET A 63 -0.94 0.39 11.37
CA MET A 63 -0.79 0.43 9.92
C MET A 63 0.66 0.26 9.45
N SER A 64 1.62 0.81 10.19
CA SER A 64 3.05 0.63 9.91
C SER A 64 3.48 -0.83 10.09
N SER A 65 2.97 -1.51 11.12
CA SER A 65 3.22 -2.94 11.35
C SER A 65 2.72 -3.80 10.18
N PHE A 66 1.48 -3.57 9.75
CA PHE A 66 0.92 -4.25 8.57
C PHE A 66 1.72 -3.95 7.29
N ALA A 67 2.17 -2.72 7.10
CA ALA A 67 3.01 -2.37 5.97
C ALA A 67 4.36 -3.10 5.97
N PHE A 68 5.02 -3.26 7.12
CA PHE A 68 6.24 -4.07 7.23
C PHE A 68 5.99 -5.55 6.95
N ILE A 69 4.87 -6.11 7.43
CA ILE A 69 4.50 -7.51 7.13
C ILE A 69 4.27 -7.70 5.64
N LEU A 70 3.49 -6.82 5.01
CA LEU A 70 3.23 -6.85 3.58
C LEU A 70 4.55 -6.74 2.78
N LEU A 71 5.45 -5.85 3.20
CA LEU A 71 6.77 -5.72 2.59
C LEU A 71 7.58 -7.01 2.69
N ILE A 72 7.63 -7.65 3.86
CA ILE A 72 8.35 -8.93 4.05
C ILE A 72 7.78 -9.99 3.10
N LEU A 73 6.46 -10.10 3.01
CA LEU A 73 5.79 -11.06 2.13
C LEU A 73 6.16 -10.82 0.67
N LEU A 74 6.00 -9.59 0.18
CA LEU A 74 6.32 -9.22 -1.20
C LEU A 74 7.82 -9.40 -1.50
N TYR A 75 8.70 -9.00 -0.58
CA TYR A 75 10.15 -9.16 -0.72
C TYR A 75 10.56 -10.63 -0.82
N LYS A 76 10.00 -11.51 0.01
CA LYS A 76 10.31 -12.94 -0.07
C LYS A 76 9.80 -13.56 -1.37
N VAL A 77 8.57 -13.24 -1.77
CA VAL A 77 7.97 -13.79 -3.01
C VAL A 77 8.70 -13.32 -4.26
N ILE A 78 9.08 -12.04 -4.32
CA ILE A 78 9.67 -11.41 -5.50
C ILE A 78 11.20 -11.58 -5.51
N ASP A 79 11.90 -11.18 -4.45
CA ASP A 79 13.37 -11.08 -4.47
C ASP A 79 14.08 -12.37 -4.01
N GLU A 80 13.54 -13.08 -3.02
CA GLU A 80 14.18 -14.30 -2.49
C GLU A 80 13.78 -15.56 -3.28
N TRP A 81 12.48 -15.77 -3.47
CA TRP A 81 11.94 -16.95 -4.15
C TRP A 81 11.84 -16.78 -5.67
N ASN A 82 11.85 -15.53 -6.17
CA ASN A 82 11.70 -15.23 -7.59
C ASN A 82 10.46 -15.90 -8.24
N TRP A 83 9.42 -16.16 -7.44
CA TRP A 83 8.18 -16.78 -7.92
C TRP A 83 7.33 -15.83 -8.74
N TRP A 84 7.51 -14.52 -8.55
CA TRP A 84 6.76 -13.50 -9.25
C TRP A 84 7.63 -12.31 -9.58
N SER A 85 7.53 -11.81 -10.82
CA SER A 85 8.33 -10.66 -11.28
C SER A 85 7.81 -9.28 -10.80
N GLY A 86 6.73 -9.25 -10.01
CA GLY A 86 6.14 -8.01 -9.48
C GLY A 86 5.24 -7.24 -10.46
N TYR A 87 4.87 -7.84 -11.59
CA TYR A 87 3.87 -7.28 -12.52
C TYR A 87 2.46 -7.71 -12.12
N PRO A 88 1.47 -6.80 -12.05
CA PRO A 88 1.43 -5.48 -12.67
C PRO A 88 1.86 -4.30 -11.76
N PHE A 89 2.18 -4.56 -10.49
CA PHE A 89 2.52 -3.50 -9.52
C PHE A 89 3.68 -2.62 -9.98
N ARG A 90 4.66 -3.19 -10.69
CA ARG A 90 5.76 -2.43 -11.27
C ARG A 90 5.30 -1.41 -12.31
N TYR A 91 4.34 -1.75 -13.17
CA TYR A 91 3.82 -0.81 -14.19
C TYR A 91 3.12 0.37 -13.52
N ALA A 92 2.28 0.08 -12.52
CA ALA A 92 1.58 1.11 -11.78
C ALA A 92 2.54 1.97 -10.93
N GLY A 93 3.56 1.36 -10.32
CA GLY A 93 4.56 2.07 -9.52
C GLY A 93 5.40 3.06 -10.33
N MET A 94 5.85 2.66 -11.53
CA MET A 94 6.63 3.53 -12.42
C MET A 94 5.86 4.74 -12.97
N ASN A 95 4.53 4.66 -12.99
CA ASN A 95 3.64 5.74 -13.46
C ASN A 95 2.68 6.23 -12.37
N SER A 96 3.09 6.13 -11.10
CA SER A 96 2.20 6.34 -9.95
C SER A 96 1.60 7.75 -9.89
N ILE A 97 2.37 8.79 -10.21
CA ILE A 97 1.88 10.18 -10.25
C ILE A 97 0.85 10.40 -11.37
N LEU A 98 1.08 9.80 -12.54
CA LEU A 98 0.15 9.88 -13.67
C LEU A 98 -1.18 9.20 -13.33
N LEU A 99 -1.11 8.02 -12.73
CA LEU A 99 -2.32 7.31 -12.30
C LEU A 99 -3.09 8.08 -11.24
N TYR A 100 -2.39 8.70 -10.29
CA TYR A 100 -3.02 9.51 -9.24
C TYR A 100 -3.73 10.73 -9.84
N VAL A 101 -3.01 11.57 -10.60
CA VAL A 101 -3.59 12.77 -11.22
C VAL A 101 -4.69 12.39 -12.21
N GLY A 102 -4.48 11.36 -13.02
CA GLY A 102 -5.47 10.86 -13.95
C GLY A 102 -6.75 10.38 -13.24
N HIS A 103 -6.62 9.68 -12.12
CA HIS A 103 -7.78 9.22 -11.35
C HIS A 103 -8.59 10.38 -10.78
N GLU A 104 -7.93 11.39 -10.21
CA GLU A 104 -8.59 12.59 -9.70
C GLU A 104 -9.29 13.38 -10.82
N MET A 105 -8.64 13.54 -11.98
CA MET A 105 -9.23 14.23 -13.13
C MET A 105 -10.39 13.47 -13.77
N CYS A 106 -10.34 12.14 -13.77
CA CYS A 106 -11.39 11.29 -14.31
C CYS A 106 -12.50 10.94 -13.30
N ASN A 107 -12.47 11.53 -12.11
CA ASN A 107 -13.52 11.30 -11.12
C ASN A 107 -14.87 11.78 -11.67
N GLY A 108 -15.90 10.94 -11.58
CA GLY A 108 -17.22 11.22 -12.16
C GLY A 108 -17.35 10.96 -13.67
N LEU A 109 -16.28 10.57 -14.38
CA LEU A 109 -16.31 10.30 -15.82
C LEU A 109 -16.37 8.80 -16.11
N PHE A 110 -17.33 8.39 -16.93
CA PHE A 110 -17.33 7.05 -17.53
C PHE A 110 -16.16 6.93 -18.52
N PRO A 111 -15.45 5.78 -18.63
CA PRO A 111 -15.65 4.50 -17.95
C PRO A 111 -14.93 4.31 -16.60
N TRP A 112 -14.24 5.33 -16.08
CA TRP A 112 -13.48 5.23 -14.82
C TRP A 112 -14.36 5.27 -13.57
N PHE A 113 -15.51 5.91 -13.67
CA PHE A 113 -16.50 6.02 -12.60
C PHE A 113 -17.91 6.02 -13.19
N TRP A 114 -18.85 5.42 -12.47
CA TRP A 114 -20.29 5.60 -12.70
C TRP A 114 -21.01 5.53 -11.36
N SER A 115 -22.16 6.19 -11.23
CA SER A 115 -22.98 6.01 -10.03
C SER A 115 -23.63 4.63 -10.08
N PRO A 116 -23.34 3.72 -9.13
CA PRO A 116 -23.96 2.40 -9.12
C PRO A 116 -25.44 2.52 -8.76
N VAL A 117 -26.30 1.72 -9.40
CA VAL A 117 -27.73 1.72 -9.12
C VAL A 117 -27.99 0.93 -7.83
N GLY A 118 -28.34 1.64 -6.75
CA GLY A 118 -28.68 1.08 -5.44
C GLY A 118 -27.50 0.96 -4.46
N ASP A 119 -27.80 0.97 -3.16
CA ASP A 119 -26.83 1.04 -2.05
C ASP A 119 -26.16 -0.31 -1.71
N TYR A 120 -25.95 -1.17 -2.70
CA TYR A 120 -25.30 -2.45 -2.49
C TYR A 120 -23.77 -2.28 -2.49
N HIS A 121 -23.12 -2.72 -1.40
CA HIS A 121 -21.65 -2.71 -1.30
C HIS A 121 -20.96 -3.42 -2.47
N LEU A 122 -21.58 -4.46 -3.03
CA LEU A 122 -21.07 -5.19 -4.18
C LEU A 122 -20.96 -4.30 -5.43
N ASN A 123 -21.93 -3.42 -5.67
CA ASN A 123 -21.94 -2.55 -6.84
C ASN A 123 -20.79 -1.54 -6.78
N HIS A 124 -20.53 -0.99 -5.59
CA HIS A 124 -19.35 -0.15 -5.36
C HIS A 124 -18.05 -0.95 -5.52
N LEU A 125 -17.99 -2.20 -5.06
CA LEU A 125 -16.81 -3.05 -5.23
C LEU A 125 -16.52 -3.30 -6.71
N ILE A 126 -17.54 -3.65 -7.51
CA ILE A 126 -17.41 -3.90 -8.95
C ILE A 126 -16.93 -2.63 -9.68
N MET A 127 -17.52 -1.48 -9.37
CA MET A 127 -17.10 -0.20 -9.95
C MET A 127 -15.63 0.11 -9.65
N ASN A 128 -15.21 -0.01 -8.39
CA ASN A 128 -13.83 0.25 -8.00
C ASN A 128 -12.85 -0.77 -8.60
N ALA A 129 -13.24 -2.05 -8.65
CA ALA A 129 -12.44 -3.09 -9.28
C ALA A 129 -12.25 -2.81 -10.78
N TRP A 130 -13.32 -2.42 -11.48
CA TRP A 130 -13.27 -2.03 -12.88
C TRP A 130 -12.36 -0.82 -13.12
N GLY A 131 -12.55 0.26 -12.37
CA GLY A 131 -11.71 1.45 -12.47
C GLY A 131 -10.23 1.12 -12.21
N THR A 132 -9.95 0.25 -11.24
CA THR A 132 -8.59 -0.23 -10.96
C THR A 132 -8.03 -1.05 -12.13
N SER A 133 -8.81 -1.93 -12.74
CA SER A 133 -8.40 -2.69 -13.93
C SER A 133 -8.09 -1.78 -15.12
N LEU A 134 -8.90 -0.74 -15.35
CA LEU A 134 -8.63 0.27 -16.37
C LEU A 134 -7.32 0.99 -16.12
N TRP A 135 -7.04 1.42 -14.89
CA TRP A 135 -5.78 2.08 -14.55
C TRP A 135 -4.57 1.16 -14.67
N ILE A 136 -4.70 -0.12 -14.34
CA ILE A 136 -3.64 -1.12 -14.59
C ILE A 136 -3.38 -1.26 -16.10
N CYS A 137 -4.44 -1.28 -16.92
CA CYS A 137 -4.32 -1.31 -18.37
C CYS A 137 -3.62 -0.04 -18.91
N THR A 138 -4.02 1.14 -18.44
CA THR A 138 -3.38 2.42 -18.78
C THR A 138 -1.90 2.40 -18.38
N ALA A 139 -1.57 1.94 -17.17
CA ALA A 139 -0.18 1.82 -16.71
C ALA A 139 0.65 0.89 -17.61
N TYR A 140 0.05 -0.22 -18.05
CA TYR A 140 0.66 -1.15 -18.99
C TYR A 140 0.91 -0.51 -20.36
N LEU A 141 -0.06 0.25 -20.89
CA LEU A 141 0.10 0.97 -22.17
C LEU A 141 1.20 2.05 -22.08
N CYS A 142 1.24 2.83 -20.99
CA CYS A 142 2.32 3.79 -20.74
C CYS A 142 3.67 3.11 -20.70
N HIS A 143 3.78 1.97 -19.99
CA HIS A 143 5.00 1.18 -19.92
C HIS A 143 5.43 0.65 -21.29
N ARG A 144 4.50 0.11 -22.09
CA ARG A 144 4.76 -0.36 -23.46
C ARG A 144 5.30 0.75 -24.35
N ASN A 145 4.80 1.97 -24.18
CA ASN A 145 5.25 3.16 -24.91
C ASN A 145 6.50 3.81 -24.31
N LYS A 146 7.10 3.22 -23.25
CA LYS A 146 8.24 3.76 -22.49
C LYS A 146 8.02 5.18 -21.97
N PHE A 147 6.76 5.56 -21.73
CA PHE A 147 6.40 6.84 -21.16
C PHE A 147 6.35 6.73 -19.63
N TYR A 148 7.14 7.58 -18.96
CA TYR A 148 7.21 7.65 -17.50
C TYR A 148 7.16 9.10 -17.07
N LEU A 149 6.05 9.49 -16.44
CA LEU A 149 5.91 10.85 -15.90
C LEU A 149 6.69 10.92 -14.58
N SER A 150 7.74 11.74 -14.55
CA SER A 150 8.48 12.08 -13.33
C SER A 150 8.44 13.60 -13.17
N ILE A 151 7.99 14.07 -12.01
CA ILE A 151 7.97 15.48 -11.60
C ILE A 151 8.98 15.66 -10.47
#